data_AF-A0A7Z9WR55-F1
#
_entry.id   AF-A0A7Z9WR55-F1
#
_cell.length_a   1.000
_cell.length_b   1.000
_cell.length_c   1.000
_cell.angle_alpha   90.00
_cell.angle_beta   90.00
_cell.angle_gamma   90.00
#
_symmetry.space_group_name_H-M   'P 1'
#
loop_
_entity.id
_entity.type
_entity.pdbx_description
1 polymer ?
#
loop_
_entity_poly.entity_id
_entity_poly.type
_entity_poly.pdbx_seq_one_letter_code
_entity_poly.pdbx_strand_id
1 'polypeptide(L)'
;QLERGEPPPFPLEGAVIYYVGPAPAKPGMAIGPAGPTTSYRMDPYTPRLLELGLRGMIGKGNRGPEVREALKRYKAVYFISTGGAAALLAERIKKAELIAYEDLGPEAVRRLIVEDFPVIVANDIYGGDIYEEGKKRFRKEPVL
;
A
#
# COMPACT_ATOMS: atom_id res chain seq x y z
N GLN A 1 -10.24 0.32 17.63
CA GLN A 1 -10.90 1.59 17.25
C GLN A 1 -12.14 1.29 16.43
N LEU A 2 -12.00 0.86 15.16
CA LEU A 2 -13.16 0.59 14.29
C LEU A 2 -14.15 -0.46 14.83
N GLU A 3 -13.67 -1.54 15.46
CA GLU A 3 -14.53 -2.57 16.08
C GLU A 3 -15.34 -2.04 17.27
N ARG A 4 -14.86 -0.97 17.92
CA ARG A 4 -15.58 -0.29 19.00
C ARG A 4 -16.53 0.81 18.49
N GLY A 5 -16.68 0.94 17.17
CA GLY A 5 -17.50 1.98 16.54
C GLY A 5 -16.88 3.38 16.51
N GLU A 6 -15.61 3.51 16.88
CA GLU A 6 -14.89 4.79 16.85
C GLU A 6 -14.45 5.13 15.39
N PRO A 7 -14.46 6.42 15.00
CA PRO A 7 -14.03 6.84 13.67
C PRO A 7 -12.53 6.56 13.44
N PRO A 8 -12.04 6.40 12.20
CA PRO A 8 -10.60 6.27 11.94
C PRO A 8 -9.84 7.55 12.31
N PRO A 9 -8.53 7.48 12.56
CA PRO A 9 -7.71 8.64 12.92
C PRO A 9 -7.52 9.65 11.77
N PHE A 10 -7.87 9.28 10.54
CA PHE A 10 -7.90 10.16 9.37
C PHE A 10 -9.02 9.72 8.41
N PRO A 11 -9.52 10.63 7.54
CA PRO A 11 -10.56 10.29 6.57
C PRO A 11 -10.08 9.21 5.58
N LEU A 12 -10.85 8.15 5.42
CA LEU A 12 -10.54 7.07 4.47
C LEU A 12 -11.11 7.32 3.06
N GLU A 13 -12.15 8.14 2.92
CA GLU A 13 -12.78 8.40 1.63
C GLU A 13 -11.78 8.99 0.64
N GLY A 14 -11.57 8.28 -0.48
CA GLY A 14 -10.62 8.67 -1.52
C GLY A 14 -9.15 8.47 -1.15
N ALA A 15 -8.85 7.93 0.03
CA ALA A 15 -7.48 7.79 0.50
C ALA A 15 -6.70 6.71 -0.26
N VAL A 16 -5.38 6.86 -0.26
CA VAL A 16 -4.41 5.85 -0.69
C VAL A 16 -3.47 5.57 0.48
N ILE A 17 -3.35 4.31 0.89
CA ILE A 17 -2.45 3.91 1.98
C ILE A 17 -1.18 3.29 1.42
N TYR A 18 -0.02 3.87 1.76
CA TYR A 18 1.28 3.29 1.49
C TYR A 18 1.76 2.48 2.69
N TYR A 19 1.94 1.17 2.53
CA TYR A 19 2.48 0.30 3.58
C TYR A 19 3.99 0.46 3.66
N VAL A 20 4.46 1.30 4.58
CA VAL A 20 5.87 1.65 4.75
C VAL A 20 6.20 1.88 6.22
N GLY A 21 7.40 1.45 6.62
CA GLY A 21 8.03 1.86 7.88
C GLY A 21 9.33 2.58 7.52
N PRO A 22 9.35 3.91 7.45
CA PRO A 22 10.52 4.66 7.01
C PRO A 22 11.64 4.60 8.05
N ALA A 23 12.89 4.59 7.57
CA ALA A 23 14.04 4.83 8.43
C ALA A 23 14.09 6.29 8.91
N PRO A 24 14.87 6.62 9.96
CA PRO A 24 15.03 7.99 10.42
C PRO A 24 15.47 8.95 9.31
N ALA A 25 14.86 10.14 9.27
CA ALA A 25 15.23 11.17 8.31
C ALA A 25 16.57 11.84 8.69
N LYS A 26 17.41 12.13 7.69
CA LYS A 26 18.58 13.00 7.87
C LYS A 26 18.12 14.47 7.97
N PRO A 27 18.91 15.37 8.59
CA PRO A 27 18.60 16.80 8.59
C PRO A 27 18.32 17.32 7.18
N GLY A 28 17.24 18.08 7.02
CA GLY A 28 16.81 18.64 5.73
C GLY A 28 16.05 17.68 4.81
N MET A 29 15.87 16.41 5.16
CA MET A 29 15.06 15.45 4.40
C MET A 29 13.65 15.34 4.98
N ALA A 30 12.64 15.25 4.10
CA ALA A 30 11.25 15.09 4.52
C ALA A 30 11.01 13.74 5.24
N ILE A 31 11.71 12.69 4.81
CA ILE A 31 11.58 11.32 5.32
C ILE A 31 12.89 10.57 5.06
N GLY A 32 13.22 9.56 5.88
CA GLY A 32 14.30 8.63 5.56
C GLY A 32 13.91 7.61 4.50
N PRO A 33 14.80 6.66 4.14
CA PRO A 33 14.49 5.57 3.21
C PRO A 33 13.14 4.92 3.51
N ALA A 34 12.26 4.89 2.50
CA ALA A 34 10.84 4.60 2.65
C ALA A 34 10.40 3.54 1.63
N GLY A 35 10.90 2.31 1.79
CA GLY A 35 10.55 1.18 0.91
C GLY A 35 9.27 0.44 1.32
N PRO A 36 8.57 -0.21 0.38
CA PRO A 36 7.32 -0.89 0.68
C PRO A 36 7.53 -2.09 1.59
N THR A 37 6.54 -2.35 2.45
CA THR A 37 6.45 -3.58 3.23
C THR A 37 5.44 -4.56 2.63
N THR A 38 5.51 -5.82 3.07
CA THR A 38 4.72 -6.90 2.49
C THR A 38 3.23 -6.74 2.79
N SER A 39 2.42 -6.65 1.74
CA SER A 39 1.01 -6.26 1.81
C SER A 39 0.07 -7.31 2.37
N TYR A 40 0.39 -8.61 2.23
CA TYR A 40 -0.52 -9.68 2.69
C TYR A 40 -0.83 -9.58 4.20
N ARG A 41 0.08 -9.00 5.00
CA ARG A 41 -0.14 -8.79 6.44
C ARG A 41 -1.30 -7.85 6.74
N MET A 42 -1.70 -7.03 5.76
CA MET A 42 -2.82 -6.09 5.86
C MET A 42 -4.12 -6.64 5.28
N ASP A 43 -4.12 -7.85 4.71
CA ASP A 43 -5.28 -8.45 4.06
C ASP A 43 -6.49 -8.59 4.99
N PRO A 44 -6.36 -9.04 6.25
CA PRO A 44 -7.51 -9.16 7.15
C PRO A 44 -8.26 -7.84 7.40
N TYR A 45 -7.55 -6.71 7.32
CA TYR A 45 -8.12 -5.39 7.60
C TYR A 45 -8.63 -4.69 6.33
N THR A 46 -8.08 -5.04 5.17
CA THR A 46 -8.27 -4.30 3.93
C THR A 46 -9.74 -4.22 3.47
N PRO A 47 -10.53 -5.32 3.45
CA PRO A 47 -11.92 -5.25 3.01
C PRO A 47 -12.76 -4.23 3.79
N ARG A 48 -12.55 -4.14 5.12
CA ARG A 48 -13.25 -3.17 5.95
C ARG A 48 -12.81 -1.74 5.66
N LEU A 49 -11.51 -1.51 5.43
CA LEU A 49 -11.02 -0.17 5.06
C LEU A 49 -11.55 0.29 3.70
N LEU A 50 -11.67 -0.63 2.73
CA LEU A 50 -12.25 -0.37 1.42
C LEU A 50 -13.74 0.00 1.50
N GLU A 51 -14.49 -0.72 2.33
CA GLU A 51 -15.89 -0.39 2.63
C GLU A 51 -16.04 1.02 3.21
N LEU A 52 -15.07 1.45 4.04
CA LEU A 52 -15.04 2.78 4.65
C LEU A 52 -14.49 3.89 3.73
N GLY A 53 -14.20 3.58 2.45
CA GLY A 53 -13.87 4.59 1.44
C GLY A 53 -12.44 4.58 0.91
N LEU A 54 -11.57 3.68 1.40
CA LEU A 54 -10.21 3.53 0.88
C LEU A 54 -10.25 3.18 -0.62
N ARG A 55 -9.47 3.88 -1.46
CA ARG A 55 -9.46 3.69 -2.93
C ARG A 55 -8.16 3.16 -3.49
N GLY A 56 -7.07 3.20 -2.72
CA GLY A 56 -5.82 2.63 -3.18
C GLY A 56 -4.90 2.16 -2.07
N MET A 57 -4.02 1.22 -2.42
CA MET A 57 -2.97 0.76 -1.52
C MET A 57 -1.67 0.57 -2.28
N ILE A 58 -0.54 0.91 -1.66
CA ILE A 58 0.79 0.71 -2.22
C ILE A 58 1.57 -0.20 -1.27
N GLY A 59 2.23 -1.23 -1.81
CA GLY A 59 3.09 -2.11 -1.01
C GLY A 59 3.93 -3.05 -1.87
N LYS A 60 4.24 -4.24 -1.37
CA LYS A 60 4.90 -5.31 -2.14
C LYS A 60 4.27 -6.67 -1.90
N GLY A 61 4.40 -7.54 -2.88
CA GLY A 61 3.86 -8.91 -2.84
C GLY A 61 2.41 -8.98 -3.31
N ASN A 62 1.93 -10.21 -3.47
CA ASN A 62 0.57 -10.51 -3.90
C ASN A 62 -0.45 -10.23 -2.77
N ARG A 63 -1.73 -10.16 -3.16
CA ARG A 63 -2.87 -10.04 -2.27
C ARG A 63 -3.68 -11.34 -2.27
N GLY A 64 -4.34 -11.63 -1.16
CA GLY A 64 -5.27 -12.76 -1.05
C GLY A 64 -6.53 -12.59 -1.90
N PRO A 65 -7.28 -13.67 -2.15
CA PRO A 65 -8.51 -13.65 -2.94
C PRO A 65 -9.55 -12.69 -2.38
N GLU A 66 -9.75 -12.66 -1.06
CA GLU A 66 -10.74 -11.77 -0.42
C GLU A 66 -10.48 -10.30 -0.71
N VAL A 67 -9.21 -9.87 -0.67
CA VAL A 67 -8.84 -8.51 -1.03
C VAL A 67 -9.10 -8.24 -2.50
N ARG A 68 -8.72 -9.16 -3.40
CA ARG A 68 -8.96 -8.99 -4.84
C ARG A 68 -10.45 -8.87 -5.17
N GLU A 69 -11.31 -9.64 -4.50
CA GLU A 69 -12.76 -9.48 -4.59
C GLU A 69 -13.24 -8.12 -4.04
N ALA A 70 -12.70 -7.69 -2.91
CA ALA A 70 -13.04 -6.40 -2.31
C ALA A 70 -12.62 -5.22 -3.19
N LEU A 71 -11.45 -5.28 -3.86
CA LEU A 71 -10.99 -4.26 -4.80
C LEU A 71 -11.99 -4.05 -5.96
N LYS A 72 -12.50 -5.14 -6.54
CA LYS A 72 -13.54 -5.09 -7.59
C LYS A 72 -14.86 -4.51 -7.07
N ARG A 73 -15.27 -4.91 -5.86
CA ARG A 73 -16.51 -4.48 -5.22
C ARG A 73 -16.50 -2.99 -4.89
N TYR A 74 -15.43 -2.50 -4.28
CA TYR A 74 -15.32 -1.13 -3.78
C TYR A 74 -14.58 -0.17 -4.72
N LYS A 75 -14.27 -0.63 -5.95
CA LYS A 75 -13.61 0.15 -7.01
C LYS A 75 -12.31 0.80 -6.53
N ALA A 76 -11.42 -0.05 -6.00
CA ALA A 76 -10.11 0.34 -5.50
C ALA A 76 -8.99 -0.39 -6.26
N VAL A 77 -7.78 0.19 -6.23
CA VAL A 77 -6.61 -0.33 -6.97
C VAL A 77 -5.49 -0.68 -5.99
N TYR A 78 -4.85 -1.83 -6.19
CA TYR A 78 -3.62 -2.16 -5.48
C TYR A 78 -2.40 -1.95 -6.40
N PHE A 79 -1.45 -1.21 -5.87
CA PHE A 79 -0.19 -0.87 -6.51
C PHE A 79 0.97 -1.60 -5.84
N ILE A 80 1.92 -2.05 -6.65
CA ILE A 80 3.21 -2.52 -6.17
C ILE A 80 4.26 -1.44 -6.41
N SER A 81 5.12 -1.25 -5.41
CA SER A 81 6.33 -0.44 -5.53
C SER A 81 7.55 -1.35 -5.48
N THR A 82 8.65 -0.91 -6.09
CA THR A 82 9.88 -1.70 -6.21
C THR A 82 10.56 -1.83 -4.84
N GLY A 83 10.59 -3.06 -4.31
CA GLY A 83 11.38 -3.38 -3.11
C GLY A 83 12.88 -3.17 -3.36
N GLY A 84 13.60 -2.67 -2.35
CA GLY A 84 15.05 -2.42 -2.43
C GLY A 84 15.43 -1.01 -2.92
N ALA A 85 14.49 -0.24 -3.45
CA ALA A 85 14.71 1.15 -3.91
C ALA A 85 14.33 2.22 -2.87
N ALA A 86 14.42 1.90 -1.56
CA ALA A 86 13.86 2.72 -0.49
C ALA A 86 14.40 4.17 -0.45
N ALA A 87 15.68 4.37 -0.75
CA ALA A 87 16.29 5.70 -0.82
C ALA A 87 15.72 6.52 -1.99
N LEU A 88 15.62 5.91 -3.18
CA LEU A 88 15.06 6.57 -4.38
C LEU A 88 13.57 6.90 -4.22
N LEU A 89 12.81 6.04 -3.54
CA LEU A 89 11.41 6.30 -3.23
C LEU A 89 11.26 7.48 -2.26
N ALA A 90 12.17 7.63 -1.30
CA ALA A 90 12.16 8.76 -0.37
C ALA A 90 12.38 10.12 -1.08
N GLU A 91 13.17 10.17 -2.16
CA GLU A 91 13.36 11.39 -2.97
C GLU A 91 12.08 11.89 -3.65
N ARG A 92 11.12 10.98 -3.86
CA ARG A 92 9.80 11.26 -4.41
C ARG A 92 8.80 11.74 -3.37
N ILE A 93 9.16 11.70 -2.08
CA ILE A 93 8.33 12.18 -0.96
C ILE A 93 8.79 13.59 -0.57
N LYS A 94 7.95 14.59 -0.85
CA LYS A 94 8.24 16.02 -0.64
C LYS A 94 7.91 16.52 0.76
N LYS A 95 6.92 15.88 1.42
CA LYS A 95 6.55 16.17 2.80
C LYS A 95 6.09 14.89 3.49
N ALA A 96 6.46 14.71 4.75
CA ALA A 96 5.90 13.69 5.62
C ALA A 96 5.48 14.34 6.94
N GLU A 97 4.20 14.22 7.28
CA GLU A 97 3.61 14.83 8.47
C GLU A 97 3.00 13.75 9.34
N LEU A 98 3.40 13.68 10.61
CA LEU A 98 2.82 12.75 11.57
C LEU A 98 1.37 13.15 11.86
N ILE A 99 0.43 12.22 11.68
CA ILE A 99 -1.01 12.47 11.86
C ILE A 99 -1.69 11.55 12.87
N ALA A 100 -1.10 10.41 13.22
CA ALA A 100 -1.64 9.53 14.26
C ALA A 100 -0.57 8.58 14.82
N TYR A 101 -0.79 8.16 16.07
CA TYR A 101 -0.05 7.10 16.75
C TYR A 101 1.46 7.35 16.84
N GLU A 102 1.84 8.54 17.32
CA GLU A 102 3.26 8.96 17.47
C GLU A 102 4.11 7.94 18.23
N ASP A 103 3.52 7.31 19.23
CA ASP A 103 4.11 6.29 20.09
C ASP A 103 4.58 5.04 19.33
N LEU A 104 4.04 4.79 18.12
CA LEU A 104 4.42 3.67 17.28
C LEU A 104 5.67 3.93 16.41
N GLY A 105 6.29 5.11 16.50
CA GLY A 105 7.57 5.40 15.86
C GLY A 105 7.55 5.18 14.34
N PRO A 106 8.34 4.23 13.78
CA PRO A 106 8.30 3.91 12.35
C PRO A 106 6.94 3.46 11.83
N GLU A 107 6.08 2.90 12.67
CA GLU A 107 4.72 2.44 12.30
C GLU A 107 3.66 3.53 12.43
N ALA A 108 4.02 4.71 12.95
CA ALA A 108 3.11 5.83 13.07
C ALA A 108 2.56 6.29 11.70
N VAL A 109 1.31 6.77 11.69
CA VAL A 109 0.66 7.19 10.45
C VAL A 109 1.17 8.56 10.04
N ARG A 110 1.63 8.66 8.79
CA ARG A 110 2.14 9.90 8.21
C ARG A 110 1.35 10.26 6.96
N ARG A 111 0.94 11.52 6.85
CA ARG A 111 0.45 12.10 5.59
C ARG A 111 1.64 12.45 4.72
N LEU A 112 1.68 11.85 3.53
CA LEU A 112 2.76 12.06 2.57
C LEU A 112 2.29 12.94 1.41
N ILE A 113 3.12 13.89 1.02
CA ILE A 113 3.01 14.57 -0.29
C ILE A 113 4.09 13.98 -1.18
N VAL A 114 3.70 13.46 -2.34
CA VAL A 114 4.60 12.76 -3.26
C VAL A 114 4.52 13.35 -4.66
N GLU A 115 5.60 13.23 -5.42
CA GLU A 115 5.73 13.69 -6.80
C GLU A 115 6.46 12.61 -7.61
N ASP A 116 5.91 12.24 -8.77
CA ASP A 116 6.44 11.17 -9.64
C ASP A 116 6.75 9.86 -8.89
N PHE A 117 5.86 9.47 -7.96
CA PHE A 117 6.07 8.29 -7.13
C PHE A 117 5.87 7.00 -7.96
N PRO A 118 6.92 6.18 -8.19
CA PRO A 118 6.84 5.09 -9.15
C PRO A 118 6.12 3.88 -8.56
N VAL A 119 5.06 3.47 -9.24
CA VAL A 119 4.24 2.29 -8.91
C VAL A 119 3.72 1.59 -10.15
N ILE A 120 3.34 0.32 -9.99
CA ILE A 120 2.70 -0.50 -11.03
C ILE A 120 1.35 -0.96 -10.50
N VAL A 121 0.31 -0.90 -11.33
CA VAL A 121 -1.00 -1.50 -11.03
C VAL A 121 -0.84 -3.02 -10.96
N ALA A 122 -0.98 -3.59 -9.77
CA ALA A 122 -0.87 -5.03 -9.56
C ALA A 122 -2.23 -5.72 -9.55
N ASN A 123 -3.24 -5.10 -8.95
CA ASN A 123 -4.63 -5.53 -9.06
C ASN A 123 -5.52 -4.34 -9.43
N ASP A 124 -6.30 -4.50 -10.50
CA ASP A 124 -7.24 -3.48 -10.98
C ASP A 124 -8.68 -3.71 -10.48
N ILE A 125 -9.59 -2.84 -10.89
CA ILE A 125 -11.02 -2.87 -10.50
C ILE A 125 -11.87 -3.89 -11.28
N TYR A 126 -11.28 -4.55 -12.28
CA TYR A 126 -11.92 -5.51 -13.19
C TYR A 126 -11.55 -6.96 -12.85
N GLY A 127 -10.53 -7.16 -12.00
CA GLY A 127 -10.02 -8.47 -11.60
C GLY A 127 -8.69 -8.86 -12.23
N GLY A 128 -8.03 -7.93 -12.91
CA GLY A 128 -6.65 -8.09 -13.38
C GLY A 128 -5.70 -8.34 -12.20
N ASP A 129 -4.71 -9.20 -12.44
CA ASP A 129 -3.71 -9.57 -11.45
C ASP A 129 -2.38 -9.89 -12.15
N ILE A 130 -1.42 -8.97 -12.00
CA ILE A 130 -0.11 -9.10 -12.66
C ILE A 130 0.65 -10.36 -12.20
N TYR A 131 0.42 -10.84 -10.98
CA TYR A 131 1.07 -12.05 -10.47
C TYR A 131 0.48 -13.30 -11.12
N GLU A 132 -0.83 -13.36 -11.31
CA GLU A 132 -1.49 -14.49 -11.97
C GLU A 132 -1.24 -14.48 -13.47
N GLU A 133 -1.29 -13.31 -14.10
CA GLU A 133 -0.94 -13.14 -15.52
C GLU A 133 0.52 -13.50 -15.78
N GLY A 134 1.43 -13.02 -14.93
CA GLY A 134 2.85 -13.36 -14.99
C GLY A 134 3.08 -14.87 -14.87
N LYS A 135 2.48 -15.53 -13.87
CA LYS A 135 2.58 -17.00 -13.73
C LYS A 135 2.06 -17.71 -14.98
N LYS A 136 0.89 -17.33 -15.51
CA LYS A 136 0.31 -17.95 -16.71
C LYS A 136 1.24 -17.82 -17.92
N ARG A 137 1.84 -16.65 -18.11
CA ARG A 137 2.72 -16.37 -19.26
C ARG A 137 3.99 -17.22 -19.27
N PHE A 138 4.55 -17.52 -18.10
CA PHE A 138 5.85 -18.20 -17.98
C PHE A 138 5.75 -19.65 -17.48
N ARG A 139 4.54 -20.14 -17.20
CA ARG A 139 4.32 -21.55 -16.87
C ARG A 139 4.59 -22.40 -18.10
N LYS A 140 5.74 -23.09 -18.11
CA LYS A 140 5.98 -24.19 -19.06
C LYS A 140 5.06 -25.36 -18.69
N GLU A 141 4.50 -26.02 -19.69
CA GLU A 141 3.81 -27.29 -19.46
C GLU A 141 4.79 -28.27 -18.80
N PRO A 142 4.34 -29.06 -17.81
CA PRO A 142 5.17 -30.12 -17.29
C PRO A 142 5.52 -31.05 -18.44
N VAL A 143 6.82 -31.28 -18.64
CA VAL A 143 7.28 -32.35 -19.53
C VAL A 143 6.90 -33.64 -18.82
N LEU A 144 5.90 -34.34 -19.35
CA LEU A 144 5.47 -35.67 -18.91
C LEU A 144 6.49 -36.73 -19.32
#